data_AF-A0A6B2L592-F1
#
_entry.id   AF-A0A6B2L592-F1
#
_cell.length_a   1.000
_cell.length_b   1.000
_cell.length_c   1.000
_cell.angle_alpha   90.00
_cell.angle_beta   90.00
_cell.angle_gamma   90.00
#
_symmetry.space_group_name_H-M   'P 1'
#
loop_
_entity.id
_entity.type
_entity.pdbx_description
1 polymer ?
#
loop_
_entity_poly.entity_id
_entity_poly.type
_entity_poly.pdbx_seq_one_letter_code
_entity_poly.pdbx_strand_id
1 'polypeptide(L)'
;MSGEGEGEVRVCKHWLRIKFCYYGDECKYLHPPDIVPSRPFTDKSKRYDGKITSEGKKKRPRVRNFSKTSVFRYFLLDKFGLQFLKSGSGVLDIAGGNGQLAFELLNLSGVPCTIIDPRKTNLQHSYKKLKIGMYWRNRIFAHYNTRSWEESLATGPINPIHYRLFFEEYLWDTQLSMDERLELHQENIKKSCLIRWTKKGLREDQVEEYEYELPQNGMGEEANQPNGVKKTKYIKNKSRAQQVTEIKEDQLEDYDAITDGEAFYINWDEKNQDAEETAPEEEQQEIDPPQQQSTDLNTSHLFQENQEPDEDIGLEKLIEAISGCSIVVGMHPDQAAGAIIDYCLAVGKPFAITPCCVYADQFPKRKLKDGTPVRTDQHFLQYLIEKDPQNILQDTLAFEGKNVVLYSNPSLFVNSIK
;
A
#
# COMPACT_ATOMS: atom_id res chain seq x y z
N MET A 1 42.69 -26.71 29.25
CA MET A 1 42.49 -25.26 29.08
C MET A 1 41.70 -25.09 27.80
N SER A 2 40.38 -25.00 27.94
CA SER A 2 39.40 -24.84 26.87
C SER A 2 39.56 -23.46 26.23
N GLY A 3 39.91 -23.43 24.95
CA GLY A 3 39.85 -22.22 24.14
C GLY A 3 38.41 -22.00 23.69
N GLU A 4 37.64 -21.24 24.47
CA GLU A 4 36.37 -20.70 24.02
C GLU A 4 36.67 -19.74 22.86
N GLY A 5 36.16 -20.06 21.66
CA GLY A 5 36.22 -19.16 20.53
C GLY A 5 35.36 -17.93 20.81
N GLU A 6 36.00 -16.83 21.19
CA GLU A 6 35.37 -15.51 21.25
C GLU A 6 34.82 -15.15 19.87
N GLY A 7 33.53 -15.44 19.64
CA GLY A 7 32.81 -14.95 18.48
C GLY A 7 32.82 -13.43 18.52
N GLU A 8 33.58 -12.82 17.61
CA GLU A 8 33.78 -11.38 17.49
C GLU A 8 32.44 -10.63 17.63
N VAL A 9 32.22 -9.98 18.78
CA VAL A 9 30.95 -9.33 19.11
C VAL A 9 30.77 -8.12 18.20
N ARG A 10 29.93 -8.26 17.17
CA ARG A 10 29.70 -7.21 16.19
C ARG A 10 28.80 -6.11 16.75
N VAL A 11 29.19 -4.86 16.52
CA VAL A 11 28.37 -3.69 16.86
C VAL A 11 27.14 -3.60 15.94
N CYS A 12 26.00 -3.22 16.50
CA CYS A 12 24.75 -3.09 15.76
C CYS A 12 24.87 -2.03 14.65
N LYS A 13 24.63 -2.43 13.39
CA LYS A 13 24.64 -1.52 12.23
C LYS A 13 23.62 -0.38 12.34
N HIS A 14 22.49 -0.59 13.01
CA HIS A 14 21.47 0.45 13.23
C HIS A 14 21.95 1.47 14.26
N TRP A 15 22.51 0.99 15.37
CA TRP A 15 23.12 1.84 16.41
C TRP A 15 24.29 2.66 15.87
N LEU A 16 25.17 2.05 15.08
CA LEU A 16 26.30 2.72 14.39
C LEU A 16 25.85 3.85 13.45
N ARG A 17 24.65 3.73 12.87
CA ARG A 17 24.19 4.62 11.80
C ARG A 17 23.36 5.78 12.32
N ILE A 18 22.44 5.52 13.25
CA ILE A 18 21.46 6.50 13.72
C ILE A 18 21.35 6.58 15.24
N LYS A 19 22.22 5.88 15.99
CA LYS A 19 22.18 5.80 17.46
C LYS A 19 20.83 5.34 18.02
N PHE A 20 20.08 4.61 17.21
CA PHE A 20 18.77 4.09 17.56
C PHE A 20 18.63 2.68 16.97
N CYS A 21 18.20 1.75 17.80
CA CYS A 21 17.88 0.39 17.42
C CYS A 21 16.58 0.00 18.12
N TYR A 22 15.60 -0.48 17.35
CA TYR A 22 14.30 -0.88 17.90
C TYR A 22 14.38 -2.08 18.85
N TYR A 23 15.46 -2.86 18.81
CA TYR A 23 15.68 -3.96 19.76
C TYR A 23 16.22 -3.47 21.11
N GLY A 24 16.62 -2.20 21.24
CA GLY A 24 17.16 -1.67 22.49
C GLY A 24 18.24 -2.56 23.11
N ASP A 25 18.10 -2.87 24.39
CA ASP A 25 19.03 -3.73 25.13
C ASP A 25 18.87 -5.22 24.79
N GLU A 26 17.76 -5.63 24.17
CA GLU A 26 17.53 -6.99 23.68
C GLU A 26 18.22 -7.26 22.32
N CYS A 27 18.94 -6.28 21.77
CA CYS A 27 19.64 -6.46 20.51
C CYS A 27 20.80 -7.44 20.70
N LYS A 28 20.84 -8.51 19.89
CA LYS A 28 21.97 -9.46 19.85
C LYS A 28 23.32 -8.85 19.45
N TYR A 29 23.35 -7.56 19.11
CA TYR A 29 24.54 -6.82 18.68
C TYR A 29 24.81 -5.68 19.66
N LEU A 30 26.08 -5.35 19.86
CA LEU A 30 26.49 -4.36 20.87
C LEU A 30 25.97 -2.95 20.55
N HIS A 31 25.56 -2.21 21.58
CA HIS A 31 25.14 -0.80 21.54
C HIS A 31 26.06 0.14 22.36
N PRO A 32 27.33 0.37 21.97
CA PRO A 32 28.23 1.21 22.75
C PRO A 32 27.72 2.66 22.93
N PRO A 33 27.77 3.23 24.14
CA PRO A 33 27.30 4.58 24.43
C PRO A 33 28.17 5.66 23.77
N ASP A 34 29.45 5.39 23.50
CA ASP A 34 30.41 6.40 23.04
C ASP A 34 30.57 6.48 21.51
N ILE A 35 29.79 5.68 20.75
CA ILE A 35 29.86 5.72 19.29
C ILE A 35 29.27 7.03 18.76
N VAL A 36 30.08 7.82 18.06
CA VAL A 36 29.56 8.91 17.23
C VAL A 36 28.93 8.28 15.99
N PRO A 37 27.66 8.58 15.64
CA PRO A 37 27.04 8.06 14.42
C PRO A 37 27.94 8.36 13.23
N SER A 38 28.24 7.33 12.43
CA SER A 38 29.06 7.49 11.22
C SER A 38 28.48 8.52 10.23
N ARG A 39 27.18 8.84 10.36
CA ARG A 39 26.51 9.95 9.69
C ARG A 39 25.47 10.56 10.64
N PRO A 40 25.39 11.89 10.78
CA PRO A 40 24.21 12.51 11.40
C PRO A 40 22.95 12.13 10.60
N PHE A 41 21.79 12.05 11.27
CA PHE A 41 20.48 11.98 10.62
C PHE A 41 20.27 13.28 9.83
N THR A 42 20.85 13.32 8.63
CA THR A 42 20.67 14.40 7.67
C THR A 42 19.89 13.83 6.52
N ASP A 43 18.82 14.52 6.16
CA ASP A 43 18.07 14.35 4.93
C ASP A 43 18.98 13.94 3.76
N LYS A 44 18.87 12.68 3.33
CA LYS A 44 19.63 12.14 2.21
C LYS A 44 19.28 12.83 0.89
N SER A 45 18.23 13.65 0.84
CA SER A 45 17.94 14.51 -0.32
C SER A 45 19.12 15.45 -0.66
N LYS A 46 19.98 15.77 0.31
CA LYS A 46 21.10 16.72 0.14
C LYS A 46 22.47 16.10 -0.14
N ARG A 47 22.62 14.76 -0.14
CA ARG A 47 23.92 14.08 -0.38
C ARG A 47 23.94 13.22 -1.64
N TYR A 48 23.57 13.81 -2.77
CA TYR A 48 23.86 13.21 -4.07
C TYR A 48 24.69 14.20 -4.90
N ASP A 49 26.01 14.14 -4.71
CA ASP A 49 26.98 14.56 -5.71
C ASP A 49 26.80 13.66 -6.93
N GLY A 50 25.91 14.11 -7.82
CA GLY A 50 25.42 13.33 -8.95
C GLY A 50 26.54 12.70 -9.76
N LYS A 51 26.65 11.37 -9.71
CA LYS A 51 27.29 10.63 -10.79
C LYS A 51 26.49 10.88 -12.07
N ILE A 52 27.08 11.67 -12.95
CA ILE A 52 26.61 11.95 -14.30
C ILE A 52 26.70 10.64 -15.08
N THR A 53 25.60 10.21 -15.71
CA THR A 53 25.67 9.10 -16.67
C THR A 53 26.53 9.51 -17.87
N SER A 54 27.02 8.55 -18.66
CA SER A 54 27.71 8.83 -19.93
C SER A 54 26.92 9.76 -20.88
N GLU A 55 25.61 9.93 -20.66
CA GLU A 55 24.70 10.80 -21.39
C GLU A 55 24.42 12.17 -20.71
N GLY A 56 25.14 12.57 -19.67
CA GLY A 56 24.96 13.88 -19.03
C GLY A 56 23.77 14.00 -18.08
N LYS A 57 23.02 12.92 -17.81
CA LYS A 57 21.81 12.95 -16.96
C LYS A 57 22.15 12.63 -15.50
N LYS A 58 21.68 13.46 -14.57
CA LYS A 58 21.75 13.18 -13.12
C LYS A 58 20.88 11.96 -12.78
N LYS A 59 21.48 10.86 -12.30
CA LYS A 59 20.70 9.73 -11.73
C LYS A 59 19.92 10.23 -10.50
N ARG A 60 18.62 9.94 -10.44
CA ARG A 60 17.83 10.16 -9.22
C ARG A 60 18.30 9.15 -8.15
N PRO A 61 18.56 9.56 -6.91
CA PRO A 61 18.94 8.64 -5.84
C PRO A 61 17.82 7.62 -5.63
N ARG A 62 18.18 6.33 -5.56
CA ARG A 62 17.24 5.24 -5.25
C ARG A 62 16.92 5.31 -3.76
N VAL A 63 15.74 5.83 -3.43
CA VAL A 63 15.23 5.85 -2.05
C VAL A 63 14.74 4.44 -1.70
N ARG A 64 15.27 3.87 -0.60
CA ARG A 64 14.89 2.53 -0.13
C ARG A 64 13.68 2.66 0.80
N ASN A 65 12.47 2.64 0.23
CA ASN A 65 11.20 2.76 0.95
C ASN A 65 10.74 1.45 1.60
N PHE A 66 11.60 0.79 2.38
CA PHE A 66 11.22 -0.45 3.04
C PHE A 66 10.18 -0.18 4.14
N SER A 67 9.13 -1.00 4.14
CA SER A 67 8.10 -1.06 5.20
C SER A 67 7.34 0.23 5.48
N LYS A 68 7.33 1.23 4.57
CA LYS A 68 6.59 2.50 4.76
C LYS A 68 5.12 2.28 5.16
N THR A 69 4.48 1.29 4.55
CA THR A 69 3.09 0.89 4.82
C THR A 69 2.91 0.44 6.26
N SER A 70 3.78 -0.46 6.74
CA SER A 70 3.73 -0.97 8.10
C SER A 70 4.05 0.12 9.12
N VAL A 71 5.03 0.99 8.83
CA VAL A 71 5.34 2.14 9.70
C VAL A 71 4.14 3.08 9.83
N PHE A 72 3.45 3.37 8.73
CA PHE A 72 2.26 4.20 8.76
C PHE A 72 1.10 3.50 9.50
N ARG A 73 0.94 2.19 9.33
CA ARG A 73 -0.01 1.38 10.11
C ARG A 73 0.25 1.45 11.61
N TYR A 74 1.51 1.31 12.04
CA TYR A 74 1.90 1.41 13.45
C TYR A 74 1.56 2.79 14.01
N PHE A 75 1.90 3.84 13.27
CA PHE A 75 1.52 5.20 13.63
C PHE A 75 0.00 5.36 13.85
N LEU A 76 -0.83 4.80 12.97
CA LEU A 76 -2.28 4.83 13.13
C LEU A 76 -2.73 4.12 14.41
N LEU A 77 -2.20 2.91 14.65
CA LEU A 77 -2.52 2.12 15.83
C LEU A 77 -2.11 2.81 17.13
N ASP A 78 -0.93 3.43 17.16
CA ASP A 78 -0.41 4.15 18.33
C ASP A 78 -1.20 5.44 18.63
N LYS A 79 -1.51 6.22 17.60
CA LYS A 79 -2.10 7.55 17.77
C LYS A 79 -3.61 7.51 17.98
N PHE A 80 -4.30 6.62 17.27
CA PHE A 80 -5.76 6.57 17.28
C PHE A 80 -6.31 5.37 18.06
N GLY A 81 -5.52 4.30 18.21
CA GLY A 81 -5.93 3.10 18.93
C GLY A 81 -6.76 2.14 18.08
N LEU A 82 -6.57 0.85 18.33
CA LEU A 82 -7.20 -0.23 17.57
C LEU A 82 -8.74 -0.15 17.55
N GLN A 83 -9.36 0.10 18.71
CA GLN A 83 -10.82 0.09 18.83
C GLN A 83 -11.46 1.24 18.07
N PHE A 84 -10.84 2.43 18.13
CA PHE A 84 -11.29 3.57 17.35
C PHE A 84 -11.20 3.28 15.86
N LEU A 85 -10.06 2.77 15.37
CA LEU A 85 -9.88 2.43 13.96
C LEU A 85 -10.90 1.38 13.47
N LYS A 86 -11.30 0.44 14.33
CA LYS A 86 -12.35 -0.56 14.04
C LYS A 86 -13.77 -0.03 14.07
N SER A 87 -14.02 1.14 14.66
CA SER A 87 -15.38 1.68 14.81
C SER A 87 -15.99 2.07 13.46
N GLY A 88 -17.33 2.14 13.42
CA GLY A 88 -18.06 2.49 12.21
C GLY A 88 -17.81 1.50 11.07
N SER A 89 -17.59 2.01 9.86
CA SER A 89 -17.19 1.21 8.69
C SER A 89 -15.68 0.94 8.61
N GLY A 90 -14.91 1.34 9.63
CA GLY A 90 -13.46 1.21 9.68
C GLY A 90 -12.72 2.36 9.01
N VAL A 91 -11.57 2.07 8.40
CA VAL A 91 -10.66 3.05 7.81
C VAL A 91 -10.99 3.28 6.33
N LEU A 92 -11.00 4.54 5.89
CA LEU A 92 -11.12 4.91 4.48
C LEU A 92 -9.73 5.28 3.91
N ASP A 93 -9.14 4.42 3.07
CA ASP A 93 -7.81 4.59 2.47
C ASP A 93 -7.91 5.25 1.07
N ILE A 94 -7.70 6.57 1.04
CA ILE A 94 -7.78 7.38 -0.19
C ILE A 94 -6.42 7.36 -0.90
N ALA A 95 -6.46 7.08 -2.20
CA ALA A 95 -5.30 6.86 -3.05
C ALA A 95 -4.40 5.72 -2.51
N GLY A 96 -5.03 4.66 -1.97
CA GLY A 96 -4.37 3.48 -1.39
C GLY A 96 -3.59 2.62 -2.39
N GLY A 97 -3.69 2.91 -3.68
CA GLY A 97 -2.94 2.28 -4.76
C GLY A 97 -3.12 0.79 -4.84
N ASN A 98 -2.02 0.05 -4.73
CA ASN A 98 -2.07 -1.40 -4.80
C ASN A 98 -2.80 -2.04 -3.60
N GLY A 99 -3.15 -1.26 -2.57
CA GLY A 99 -3.94 -1.70 -1.41
C GLY A 99 -3.13 -2.30 -0.28
N GLN A 100 -1.81 -2.08 -0.21
CA GLN A 100 -0.97 -2.69 0.82
C GLN A 100 -1.34 -2.22 2.23
N LEU A 101 -1.68 -0.94 2.43
CA LEU A 101 -2.06 -0.41 3.75
C LEU A 101 -3.36 -1.04 4.22
N ALA A 102 -4.41 -0.95 3.41
CA ALA A 102 -5.69 -1.59 3.66
C ALA A 102 -5.56 -3.09 3.91
N PHE A 103 -4.73 -3.79 3.15
CA PHE A 103 -4.44 -5.21 3.37
C PHE A 103 -3.84 -5.46 4.75
N GLU A 104 -2.82 -4.70 5.14
CA GLU A 104 -2.16 -4.88 6.43
C GLU A 104 -3.09 -4.52 7.61
N LEU A 105 -3.89 -3.45 7.50
CA LEU A 105 -4.91 -3.09 8.48
C LEU A 105 -5.93 -4.22 8.68
N LEU A 106 -6.47 -4.75 7.58
CA LEU A 106 -7.49 -5.80 7.60
C LEU A 106 -6.95 -7.15 8.06
N ASN A 107 -5.85 -7.60 7.47
CA ASN A 107 -5.36 -8.97 7.66
C ASN A 107 -4.45 -9.14 8.86
N LEU A 108 -3.81 -8.07 9.35
CA LEU A 108 -2.88 -8.18 10.48
C LEU A 108 -3.46 -7.56 11.75
N SER A 109 -4.23 -6.48 11.62
CA SER A 109 -4.82 -5.75 12.76
C SER A 109 -6.34 -5.95 12.87
N GLY A 110 -6.97 -6.67 11.94
CA GLY A 110 -8.42 -6.91 11.93
C GLY A 110 -9.24 -5.62 11.76
N VAL A 111 -8.65 -4.54 11.25
CA VAL A 111 -9.29 -3.24 11.05
C VAL A 111 -9.93 -3.23 9.66
N PRO A 112 -11.27 -3.11 9.54
CA PRO A 112 -11.93 -2.97 8.24
C PRO A 112 -11.37 -1.76 7.50
N CYS A 113 -11.12 -1.92 6.20
CA CYS A 113 -10.56 -0.85 5.39
C CYS A 113 -11.15 -0.85 3.98
N THR A 114 -11.64 0.31 3.56
CA THR A 114 -12.19 0.54 2.22
C THR A 114 -11.24 1.46 1.45
N ILE A 115 -10.87 1.08 0.24
CA ILE A 115 -9.94 1.81 -0.61
C ILE A 115 -10.72 2.60 -1.66
N ILE A 116 -10.32 3.85 -1.91
CA ILE A 116 -10.73 4.64 -3.07
C ILE A 116 -9.47 5.03 -3.85
N ASP A 117 -9.23 4.39 -5.00
CA ASP A 117 -8.13 4.73 -5.91
C ASP A 117 -8.55 4.48 -7.37
N PRO A 118 -8.19 5.34 -8.34
CA PRO A 118 -8.54 5.11 -9.74
C PRO A 118 -7.82 3.90 -10.36
N ARG A 119 -6.77 3.37 -9.71
CA ARG A 119 -6.04 2.17 -10.15
C ARG A 119 -6.66 0.92 -9.55
N LYS A 120 -6.59 -0.20 -10.29
CA LYS A 120 -6.91 -1.51 -9.72
C LYS A 120 -5.90 -1.87 -8.63
N THR A 121 -6.38 -2.46 -7.54
CA THR A 121 -5.55 -3.02 -6.48
C THR A 121 -4.76 -4.24 -6.97
N ASN A 122 -3.61 -4.49 -6.34
CA ASN A 122 -2.80 -5.68 -6.60
C ASN A 122 -2.16 -6.17 -5.31
N LEU A 123 -2.72 -7.27 -4.79
CA LEU A 123 -2.38 -7.81 -3.48
C LEU A 123 -1.49 -9.04 -3.53
N GLN A 124 -1.04 -9.46 -4.72
CA GLN A 124 -0.24 -10.67 -4.92
C GLN A 124 1.02 -10.69 -4.04
N HIS A 125 1.70 -9.55 -3.91
CA HIS A 125 2.87 -9.43 -3.05
C HIS A 125 2.50 -9.54 -1.56
N SER A 126 1.42 -8.89 -1.14
CA SER A 126 0.94 -8.93 0.24
C SER A 126 0.52 -10.35 0.65
N TYR A 127 -0.12 -11.08 -0.26
CA TYR A 127 -0.48 -12.48 -0.08
C TYR A 127 0.75 -13.38 0.09
N LYS A 128 1.75 -13.25 -0.79
CA LYS A 128 2.99 -14.02 -0.68
C LYS A 128 3.67 -13.79 0.66
N LYS A 129 3.74 -12.53 1.11
CA LYS A 129 4.30 -12.17 2.43
C LYS A 129 3.53 -12.79 3.59
N LEU A 130 2.20 -12.76 3.54
CA LEU A 130 1.35 -13.35 4.58
C LEU A 130 1.55 -14.87 4.63
N LYS A 131 1.53 -15.55 3.47
CA LYS A 131 1.69 -17.00 3.39
C LYS A 131 2.98 -17.51 4.03
N ILE A 132 4.10 -16.79 3.85
CA ILE A 132 5.41 -17.19 4.43
C ILE A 132 5.65 -16.66 5.85
N GLY A 133 4.62 -16.08 6.49
CA GLY A 133 4.70 -15.51 7.84
C GLY A 133 5.56 -14.25 7.95
N MET A 134 5.86 -13.56 6.83
CA MET A 134 6.83 -12.46 6.82
C MET A 134 6.48 -11.34 7.81
N TYR A 135 5.19 -11.04 7.99
CA TYR A 135 4.73 -9.99 8.89
C TYR A 135 4.91 -10.30 10.38
N TRP A 136 5.12 -11.57 10.76
CA TRP A 136 5.29 -12.01 12.15
C TRP A 136 6.75 -12.31 12.51
N ARG A 137 7.67 -12.30 11.54
CA ARG A 137 9.10 -12.61 11.78
C ARG A 137 9.79 -11.59 12.68
N ASN A 138 9.33 -10.34 12.68
CA ASN A 138 9.94 -9.29 13.49
C ASN A 138 9.23 -9.16 14.84
N ARG A 139 9.84 -9.71 15.88
CA ARG A 139 9.28 -9.75 17.24
C ARG A 139 9.01 -8.36 17.83
N ILE A 140 9.79 -7.34 17.46
CA ILE A 140 9.56 -5.96 17.94
C ILE A 140 8.16 -5.50 17.58
N PHE A 141 7.74 -5.76 16.34
CA PHE A 141 6.48 -5.26 15.82
C PHE A 141 5.35 -6.28 15.90
N ALA A 142 5.59 -7.44 16.53
CA ALA A 142 4.60 -8.50 16.65
C ALA A 142 3.35 -8.03 17.41
N HIS A 143 3.48 -7.12 18.38
CA HIS A 143 2.36 -6.58 19.16
C HIS A 143 1.35 -5.77 18.33
N TYR A 144 1.73 -5.28 17.14
CA TYR A 144 0.80 -4.62 16.21
C TYR A 144 -0.02 -5.59 15.37
N ASN A 145 0.37 -6.86 15.33
CA ASN A 145 -0.38 -7.91 14.66
C ASN A 145 -1.35 -8.51 15.68
N THR A 146 -2.63 -8.13 15.60
CA THR A 146 -3.67 -8.62 16.52
C THR A 146 -4.20 -9.98 16.08
N ARG A 147 -3.93 -10.39 14.84
CA ARG A 147 -4.22 -11.72 14.31
C ARG A 147 -2.95 -12.54 14.31
N SER A 148 -3.04 -13.80 14.74
CA SER A 148 -1.93 -14.73 14.63
C SER A 148 -1.66 -15.10 13.16
N TRP A 149 -0.50 -15.67 12.89
CA TRP A 149 -0.17 -16.15 11.55
C TRP A 149 -1.04 -17.36 11.18
N GLU A 150 -1.25 -18.26 12.14
CA GLU A 150 -2.06 -19.47 12.02
C GLU A 150 -3.54 -19.12 11.75
N GLU A 151 -4.10 -18.16 12.51
CA GLU A 151 -5.45 -17.64 12.28
C GLU A 151 -5.59 -17.04 10.87
N SER A 152 -4.60 -16.25 10.44
CA SER A 152 -4.57 -15.63 9.11
C SER A 152 -4.44 -16.65 7.98
N LEU A 153 -3.72 -17.76 8.20
CA LEU A 153 -3.64 -18.86 7.24
C LEU A 153 -4.95 -19.65 7.19
N ALA A 154 -5.55 -19.92 8.35
CA ALA A 154 -6.78 -20.70 8.46
C ALA A 154 -7.97 -20.02 7.80
N THR A 155 -8.15 -18.70 7.97
CA THR A 155 -9.22 -17.96 7.28
C THR A 155 -8.89 -17.63 5.83
N GLY A 156 -7.63 -17.80 5.43
CA GLY A 156 -7.08 -17.17 4.23
C GLY A 156 -7.02 -15.64 4.33
N PRO A 157 -6.30 -14.99 3.40
CA PRO A 157 -6.19 -13.55 3.39
C PRO A 157 -7.43 -12.93 2.73
N ILE A 158 -7.96 -11.88 3.36
CA ILE A 158 -9.19 -11.19 2.97
C ILE A 158 -8.84 -10.00 2.06
N ASN A 159 -9.59 -9.86 0.96
CA ASN A 159 -9.52 -8.68 0.10
C ASN A 159 -10.19 -7.47 0.79
N PRO A 160 -9.52 -6.32 0.93
CA PRO A 160 -10.18 -5.08 1.30
C PRO A 160 -11.16 -4.64 0.20
N ILE A 161 -12.22 -3.94 0.59
CA ILE A 161 -13.17 -3.34 -0.36
C ILE A 161 -12.43 -2.26 -1.15
N HIS A 162 -12.64 -2.22 -2.46
CA HIS A 162 -11.97 -1.27 -3.34
C HIS A 162 -12.94 -0.67 -4.35
N TYR A 163 -13.06 0.65 -4.31
CA TYR A 163 -13.80 1.44 -5.30
C TYR A 163 -12.80 2.07 -6.27
N ARG A 164 -12.93 1.71 -7.55
CA ARG A 164 -12.10 2.26 -8.61
C ARG A 164 -12.59 3.66 -9.00
N LEU A 165 -12.19 4.68 -8.26
CA LEU A 165 -12.71 6.05 -8.40
C LEU A 165 -11.65 7.09 -8.03
N PHE A 166 -11.82 8.31 -8.52
CA PHE A 166 -11.19 9.49 -7.95
C PHE A 166 -11.99 9.99 -6.74
N PHE A 167 -11.29 10.43 -5.70
CA PHE A 167 -11.91 11.07 -4.54
C PHE A 167 -12.21 12.54 -4.84
N GLU A 168 -13.47 12.85 -5.13
CA GLU A 168 -13.95 14.15 -5.60
C GLU A 168 -15.15 14.65 -4.78
N GLU A 169 -15.41 15.96 -4.83
CA GLU A 169 -16.29 16.70 -3.90
C GLU A 169 -17.75 16.23 -3.87
N TYR A 170 -18.28 15.72 -4.99
CA TYR A 170 -19.66 15.22 -5.06
C TYR A 170 -19.98 14.13 -4.03
N LEU A 171 -18.96 13.44 -3.52
CA LEU A 171 -19.12 12.40 -2.50
C LEU A 171 -19.62 12.97 -1.16
N TRP A 172 -19.35 14.25 -0.87
CA TRP A 172 -19.71 14.91 0.39
C TRP A 172 -20.42 16.26 0.25
N ASP A 173 -20.66 16.75 -0.97
CA ASP A 173 -21.38 18.00 -1.20
C ASP A 173 -22.88 17.88 -0.87
N THR A 174 -23.28 18.45 0.27
CA THR A 174 -24.67 18.42 0.77
C THR A 174 -25.66 19.20 -0.10
N GLN A 175 -25.21 19.99 -1.07
CA GLN A 175 -26.08 20.75 -1.97
C GLN A 175 -26.59 19.93 -3.16
N LEU A 176 -25.90 18.84 -3.50
CA LEU A 176 -26.29 17.96 -4.61
C LEU A 176 -27.38 16.98 -4.19
N SER A 177 -28.40 16.85 -5.04
CA SER A 177 -29.39 15.77 -4.96
C SER A 177 -28.75 14.40 -5.24
N MET A 178 -29.44 13.32 -4.88
CA MET A 178 -28.94 11.96 -5.12
C MET A 178 -28.77 11.68 -6.63
N ASP A 179 -29.67 12.19 -7.46
CA ASP A 179 -29.61 12.01 -8.92
C ASP A 179 -28.37 12.72 -9.53
N GLU A 180 -28.08 13.95 -9.09
CA GLU A 180 -26.86 14.68 -9.52
C GLU A 180 -25.58 13.96 -9.07
N ARG A 181 -25.56 13.45 -7.83
CA ARG A 181 -24.42 12.66 -7.34
C ARG A 181 -24.25 11.37 -8.14
N LEU A 182 -25.34 10.71 -8.52
CA LEU A 182 -25.32 9.49 -9.31
C LEU A 182 -24.73 9.74 -10.71
N GLU A 183 -25.11 10.84 -11.37
CA GLU A 183 -24.55 11.23 -12.66
C GLU A 183 -23.04 11.46 -12.57
N LEU A 184 -22.58 12.28 -11.61
CA LEU A 184 -21.16 12.54 -11.38
C LEU A 184 -20.39 11.27 -11.00
N HIS A 185 -21.02 10.37 -10.24
CA HIS A 185 -20.44 9.08 -9.87
C HIS A 185 -20.17 8.22 -11.10
N GLN A 186 -21.14 8.10 -12.01
CA GLN A 186 -21.00 7.34 -13.25
C GLN A 186 -19.91 7.94 -14.15
N GLU A 187 -19.80 9.26 -14.23
CA GLU A 187 -18.71 9.92 -14.95
C GLU A 187 -17.34 9.60 -14.34
N ASN A 188 -17.24 9.61 -13.00
CA ASN A 188 -16.01 9.29 -12.29
C ASN A 188 -15.58 7.83 -12.49
N ILE A 189 -16.53 6.87 -12.48
CA ILE A 189 -16.26 5.47 -12.85
C ILE A 189 -15.68 5.38 -14.26
N LYS A 190 -16.31 6.06 -15.24
CA LYS A 190 -15.81 6.08 -16.63
C LYS A 190 -14.38 6.62 -16.66
N LYS A 191 -14.15 7.78 -16.06
CA LYS A 191 -12.84 8.43 -15.99
C LYS A 191 -11.77 7.54 -15.34
N SER A 192 -12.08 6.88 -14.22
CA SER A 192 -11.14 5.98 -13.54
C SER A 192 -10.80 4.74 -14.38
N CYS A 193 -11.75 4.25 -15.18
CA CYS A 193 -11.55 3.12 -16.09
C CYS A 193 -10.55 3.42 -17.21
N LEU A 194 -10.51 4.67 -17.68
CA LEU A 194 -9.60 5.15 -18.73
C LEU A 194 -8.17 5.41 -18.25
N ILE A 195 -7.95 5.32 -16.95
CA ILE A 195 -6.69 5.71 -16.35
C ILE A 195 -5.75 4.52 -16.18
N ARG A 196 -4.51 4.72 -16.61
CA ARG A 196 -3.39 3.78 -16.47
C ARG A 196 -2.21 4.42 -15.73
N TRP A 197 -1.59 3.64 -14.84
CA TRP A 197 -0.33 4.03 -14.21
C TRP A 197 0.85 3.79 -15.14
N THR A 198 1.68 4.82 -15.36
CA THR A 198 2.90 4.74 -16.17
C THR A 198 4.13 5.13 -15.35
N LYS A 199 5.33 4.93 -15.90
CA LYS A 199 6.58 5.44 -15.30
C LYS A 199 6.59 6.98 -15.12
N LYS A 200 5.71 7.70 -15.82
CA LYS A 200 5.53 9.16 -15.73
C LYS A 200 4.32 9.56 -14.88
N GLY A 201 3.74 8.63 -14.11
CA GLY A 201 2.54 8.83 -13.31
C GLY A 201 1.26 8.40 -14.04
N LEU A 202 0.13 8.84 -13.50
CA LEU A 202 -1.22 8.56 -13.99
C LEU A 202 -1.43 9.19 -15.39
N ARG A 203 -1.89 8.40 -16.37
CA ARG A 203 -2.17 8.83 -17.74
C ARG A 203 -3.52 8.27 -18.20
N GLU A 204 -4.22 9.05 -19.00
CA GLU A 204 -5.43 8.61 -19.70
C GLU A 204 -5.04 7.83 -20.96
N ASP A 205 -5.66 6.68 -21.17
CA ASP A 205 -5.55 5.94 -22.42
C ASP A 205 -6.47 6.59 -23.48
N GLN A 206 -6.02 6.62 -24.74
CA GLN A 206 -6.89 7.03 -25.84
C GLN A 206 -7.87 5.90 -26.16
N VAL A 207 -9.17 6.23 -26.13
CA VAL A 207 -10.27 5.31 -26.44
C VAL A 207 -10.69 5.47 -27.88
N GLU A 208 -10.90 4.36 -28.58
CA GLU A 208 -11.75 4.34 -29.78
C GLU A 208 -13.09 3.69 -29.39
N GLU A 209 -14.18 4.42 -29.58
CA GLU A 209 -15.54 3.87 -29.47
C GLU A 209 -15.80 2.99 -30.69
N TYR A 210 -16.15 1.73 -30.47
CA TYR A 210 -16.61 0.84 -31.53
C TYR A 210 -18.08 0.49 -31.25
N GLU A 211 -18.94 0.77 -32.24
CA GLU A 211 -20.31 0.29 -32.26
C GLU A 211 -20.31 -1.04 -33.05
N TYR A 212 -20.72 -2.14 -32.42
CA TYR A 212 -20.88 -3.43 -33.10
C TYR A 212 -22.29 -3.97 -32.84
N GLU A 213 -22.90 -4.54 -33.88
CA GLU A 213 -24.17 -5.23 -33.80
C GLU A 213 -23.90 -6.70 -33.41
N LEU A 214 -24.42 -7.14 -32.26
CA LEU A 214 -24.32 -8.54 -31.86
C LEU A 214 -25.38 -9.37 -32.60
N PRO A 215 -25.00 -10.42 -33.36
CA PRO A 215 -25.98 -11.34 -33.92
C PRO A 215 -26.63 -12.16 -32.79
N GLN A 216 -27.97 -12.22 -32.79
CA GLN A 216 -28.72 -13.07 -31.85
C GLN A 216 -28.47 -14.54 -32.20
N ASN A 217 -27.62 -15.24 -31.45
CA ASN A 217 -27.64 -16.70 -31.42
C ASN A 217 -28.84 -17.15 -30.58
N GLY A 218 -30.02 -17.17 -31.21
CA GLY A 218 -31.21 -17.81 -30.68
C GLY A 218 -31.18 -19.30 -31.00
N MET A 219 -31.01 -20.14 -29.97
CA MET A 219 -31.62 -21.47 -29.98
C MET A 219 -32.99 -21.32 -29.33
N GLY A 220 -34.03 -21.32 -30.17
CA GLY A 220 -35.43 -21.22 -29.75
C GLY A 220 -36.32 -21.01 -30.97
N GLU A 221 -36.84 -22.11 -31.51
CA GLU A 221 -37.96 -22.11 -32.44
C GLU A 221 -39.20 -21.55 -31.72
N GLU A 222 -39.69 -20.39 -32.14
CA GLU A 222 -41.10 -20.13 -32.50
C GLU A 222 -41.32 -18.63 -32.77
N ALA A 223 -42.25 -18.37 -33.69
CA ALA A 223 -42.34 -17.17 -34.50
C ALA A 223 -43.03 -15.95 -33.85
N ASN A 224 -42.77 -14.80 -34.48
CA ASN A 224 -43.52 -13.53 -34.48
C ASN A 224 -43.36 -12.57 -33.29
N GLN A 225 -42.30 -11.74 -33.36
CA GLN A 225 -42.32 -10.29 -33.11
C GLN A 225 -41.01 -9.66 -33.65
N PRO A 226 -41.01 -8.41 -34.19
CA PRO A 226 -39.77 -7.77 -34.62
C PRO A 226 -38.96 -7.38 -33.38
N ASN A 227 -38.01 -8.22 -32.99
CA ASN A 227 -37.08 -7.94 -31.90
C ASN A 227 -36.21 -6.72 -32.28
N GLY A 228 -36.36 -5.63 -31.52
CA GLY A 228 -35.55 -4.43 -31.65
C GLY A 228 -34.06 -4.74 -31.51
N VAL A 229 -33.27 -4.18 -32.42
CA VAL A 229 -31.80 -4.26 -32.40
C VAL A 229 -31.29 -3.53 -31.14
N LYS A 230 -30.77 -4.27 -30.17
CA LYS A 230 -30.03 -3.68 -29.04
C LYS A 230 -28.61 -3.36 -29.49
N LYS A 231 -28.33 -2.08 -29.77
CA LYS A 231 -26.97 -1.57 -29.93
C LYS A 231 -26.30 -1.51 -28.54
N THR A 232 -25.15 -2.16 -28.40
CA THR A 232 -24.31 -2.05 -27.19
C THR A 232 -23.00 -1.35 -27.57
N LYS A 233 -22.67 -0.25 -26.88
CA LYS A 233 -21.40 0.46 -27.08
C LYS A 233 -20.30 -0.26 -26.30
N TYR A 234 -19.21 -0.61 -26.99
CA TYR A 234 -18.03 -1.18 -26.36
C TYR A 234 -16.86 -0.20 -26.44
N ILE A 235 -16.20 0.02 -25.30
CA ILE A 235 -14.95 0.77 -25.21
C ILE A 235 -13.81 -0.24 -25.27
N LYS A 236 -13.01 -0.23 -26.36
CA LYS A 236 -11.88 -1.15 -26.55
C LYS A 236 -10.57 -0.38 -26.54
N ASN A 237 -9.65 -0.75 -25.64
CA ASN A 237 -8.33 -0.12 -25.56
C ASN A 237 -7.44 -0.54 -26.74
N LYS A 238 -6.90 0.45 -27.46
CA LYS A 238 -6.10 0.29 -28.69
C LYS A 238 -4.85 -0.59 -28.48
N SER A 239 -4.24 -0.57 -27.29
CA SER A 239 -3.02 -1.34 -27.01
C SER A 239 -3.22 -2.86 -26.92
N ARG A 240 -4.46 -3.35 -26.78
CA ARG A 240 -4.77 -4.79 -26.82
C ARG A 240 -5.04 -5.28 -28.25
N ALA A 241 -5.46 -4.41 -29.16
CA ALA A 241 -5.75 -4.81 -30.55
C ALA A 241 -4.48 -5.07 -31.38
N GLN A 242 -3.37 -4.38 -31.07
CA GLN A 242 -2.09 -4.56 -31.78
C GLN A 242 -1.19 -5.68 -31.24
N GLN A 243 -1.59 -6.41 -30.19
CA GLN A 243 -0.82 -7.54 -29.64
C GLN A 243 -1.50 -8.91 -29.76
N VAL A 244 -2.72 -8.98 -30.29
CA VAL A 244 -3.50 -10.24 -30.34
C VAL A 244 -3.48 -10.90 -31.74
N THR A 245 -2.83 -10.29 -32.73
CA THR A 245 -2.59 -10.95 -34.03
C THR A 245 -1.11 -11.33 -34.13
N GLU A 246 -0.85 -12.64 -34.14
CA GLU A 246 0.45 -13.33 -34.22
C GLU A 246 1.22 -13.50 -32.90
N ILE A 247 0.73 -14.40 -32.04
CA ILE A 247 1.62 -15.22 -31.20
C ILE A 247 1.56 -16.63 -31.78
N LYS A 248 2.64 -17.05 -32.44
CA LYS A 248 2.89 -18.47 -32.71
C LYS A 248 3.26 -19.12 -31.37
N GLU A 249 2.75 -20.31 -31.09
CA GLU A 249 2.85 -21.06 -29.82
C GLU A 249 4.28 -21.43 -29.37
N ASP A 250 5.33 -20.92 -30.04
CA ASP A 250 6.69 -21.46 -29.95
C ASP A 250 7.72 -20.44 -29.39
N GLN A 251 7.29 -19.34 -28.76
CA GLN A 251 8.16 -18.28 -28.22
C GLN A 251 7.67 -17.72 -26.86
N LEU A 252 7.50 -18.60 -25.87
CA LEU A 252 7.34 -18.21 -24.45
C LEU A 252 8.72 -18.13 -23.78
N GLU A 253 9.58 -17.22 -24.24
CA GLU A 253 10.81 -16.84 -23.54
C GLU A 253 10.96 -15.31 -23.56
N ASP A 254 11.43 -14.77 -22.43
CA ASP A 254 11.81 -13.38 -22.18
C ASP A 254 10.71 -12.29 -22.09
N TYR A 255 10.11 -12.19 -20.91
CA TYR A 255 9.82 -10.87 -20.31
C TYR A 255 10.24 -10.85 -18.83
N ASP A 256 11.56 -10.96 -18.62
CA ASP A 256 12.21 -10.73 -17.34
C ASP A 256 13.02 -9.42 -17.35
N ALA A 257 13.26 -8.91 -16.14
CA ALA A 257 14.21 -7.85 -15.76
C ALA A 257 13.79 -6.37 -15.94
N ILE A 258 13.09 -5.85 -14.92
CA ILE A 258 13.63 -4.68 -14.20
C ILE A 258 13.79 -5.06 -12.72
N THR A 259 15.03 -5.34 -12.39
CA THR A 259 15.56 -5.75 -11.10
C THR A 259 15.57 -4.62 -10.06
N ASP A 260 15.37 -5.02 -8.81
CA ASP A 260 16.28 -4.80 -7.68
C ASP A 260 15.62 -5.45 -6.43
N GLY A 261 16.12 -6.53 -5.82
CA GLY A 261 17.49 -7.01 -5.71
C GLY A 261 18.01 -6.76 -4.30
N GLU A 262 18.30 -7.85 -3.58
CA GLU A 262 19.00 -7.97 -2.28
C GLU A 262 18.19 -7.74 -0.99
N ALA A 263 17.41 -8.77 -0.62
CA ALA A 263 17.33 -9.18 0.77
C ALA A 263 18.72 -9.65 1.22
N PHE A 264 19.18 -9.20 2.40
CA PHE A 264 20.42 -9.72 2.98
C PHE A 264 20.21 -11.18 3.37
N TYR A 265 20.83 -12.07 2.60
CA TYR A 265 21.12 -13.45 2.98
C TYR A 265 22.27 -13.44 3.99
N ILE A 266 22.15 -14.26 5.03
CA ILE A 266 23.30 -14.86 5.70
C ILE A 266 23.30 -16.28 5.13
N ASN A 267 24.31 -16.63 4.33
CA ASN A 267 24.56 -18.01 3.93
C ASN A 267 24.71 -18.84 5.20
N TRP A 268 23.87 -19.86 5.33
CA TRP A 268 24.12 -21.01 6.18
C TRP A 268 24.25 -22.17 5.22
N ASP A 269 25.47 -22.38 4.72
CA ASP A 269 26.02 -23.66 4.29
C ASP A 269 27.45 -23.44 3.74
N GLU A 270 28.31 -24.42 3.99
CA GLU A 270 29.72 -24.54 3.62
C GLU A 270 30.76 -23.90 4.56
N LYS A 271 31.02 -24.59 5.67
CA LYS A 271 32.32 -25.24 5.93
C LYS A 271 32.26 -25.98 7.27
N ASN A 272 32.20 -27.31 7.19
CA ASN A 272 32.77 -28.22 8.19
C ASN A 272 32.96 -29.58 7.50
N GLN A 273 34.06 -29.68 6.75
CA GLN A 273 34.82 -30.92 6.70
C GLN A 273 35.86 -30.83 7.81
N ASP A 274 36.04 -31.97 8.49
CA ASP A 274 37.10 -32.29 9.45
C ASP A 274 36.85 -31.89 10.92
N ALA A 275 36.27 -32.83 11.68
CA ALA A 275 36.84 -33.36 12.93
C ALA A 275 35.88 -34.39 13.58
N GLU A 276 36.27 -35.67 13.57
CA GLU A 276 35.84 -36.67 14.54
C GLU A 276 36.35 -36.27 15.94
N GLU A 277 35.50 -36.37 16.99
CA GLU A 277 35.82 -37.03 18.27
C GLU A 277 34.67 -36.86 19.30
N THR A 278 33.96 -37.98 19.50
CA THR A 278 33.44 -38.58 20.74
C THR A 278 32.96 -37.77 21.96
N ALA A 279 31.72 -38.11 22.38
CA ALA A 279 31.17 -38.29 23.76
C ALA A 279 29.96 -37.40 24.12
N PRO A 280 29.12 -37.80 25.11
CA PRO A 280 28.37 -39.05 25.24
C PRO A 280 26.84 -38.80 25.33
N GLU A 281 26.09 -39.88 25.14
CA GLU A 281 24.62 -39.96 25.10
C GLU A 281 23.94 -39.60 26.44
N GLU A 282 22.97 -38.68 26.41
CA GLU A 282 21.87 -38.62 27.37
C GLU A 282 20.54 -38.47 26.64
N GLU A 283 19.63 -39.41 26.92
CA GLU A 283 18.32 -39.60 26.30
C GLU A 283 17.43 -38.35 26.36
N GLN A 284 17.12 -37.78 25.21
CA GLN A 284 15.95 -36.92 25.02
C GLN A 284 15.10 -37.52 23.92
N GLN A 285 13.86 -37.84 24.27
CA GLN A 285 12.86 -38.48 23.41
C GLN A 285 12.73 -37.77 22.07
N GLU A 286 13.11 -38.46 21.00
CA GLU A 286 12.86 -38.07 19.61
C GLU A 286 11.35 -37.99 19.36
N ILE A 287 10.88 -36.79 19.05
CA ILE A 287 9.59 -36.61 18.36
C ILE A 287 9.96 -36.53 16.88
N ASP A 288 9.65 -37.59 16.13
CA ASP A 288 9.90 -37.67 14.69
C ASP A 288 9.36 -36.42 13.95
N PRO A 289 10.14 -35.81 13.05
CA PRO A 289 9.59 -34.82 12.12
C PRO A 289 8.53 -35.51 11.24
N PRO A 290 7.36 -34.89 10.99
CA PRO A 290 6.33 -35.50 10.18
C PRO A 290 6.88 -35.83 8.79
N GLN A 291 6.83 -37.12 8.44
CA GLN A 291 7.21 -37.65 7.15
C GLN A 291 6.51 -36.86 6.04
N GLN A 292 7.30 -36.33 5.10
CA GLN A 292 6.82 -35.73 3.86
C GLN A 292 6.09 -36.80 3.03
N GLN A 293 4.79 -36.95 3.24
CA GLN A 293 3.93 -37.57 2.25
C GLN A 293 3.66 -36.55 1.15
N SER A 294 4.32 -36.77 0.00
CA SER A 294 3.97 -36.19 -1.28
C SER A 294 2.52 -36.57 -1.59
N THR A 295 1.61 -35.68 -1.25
CA THR A 295 0.28 -35.68 -1.84
C THR A 295 0.31 -34.65 -2.96
N ASP A 296 0.19 -35.15 -4.19
CA ASP A 296 -0.09 -34.35 -5.37
C ASP A 296 -1.45 -33.67 -5.21
N LEU A 297 -1.50 -32.64 -4.36
CA LEU A 297 -2.63 -31.73 -4.27
C LEU A 297 -2.47 -30.75 -5.43
N ASN A 298 -3.18 -31.06 -6.51
CA ASN A 298 -3.41 -30.24 -7.69
C ASN A 298 -3.49 -28.74 -7.35
N THR A 299 -2.34 -28.05 -7.39
CA THR A 299 -2.14 -26.64 -6.97
C THR A 299 -2.73 -25.62 -7.95
N SER A 300 -3.48 -26.07 -8.96
CA SER A 300 -4.11 -25.21 -9.97
C SER A 300 -5.39 -24.53 -9.47
N HIS A 301 -6.01 -25.01 -8.39
CA HIS A 301 -7.37 -24.58 -8.00
C HIS A 301 -7.46 -23.53 -6.86
N LEU A 302 -6.33 -23.11 -6.27
CA LEU A 302 -6.28 -22.11 -5.19
C LEU A 302 -5.82 -20.71 -5.65
N PHE A 303 -5.60 -20.53 -6.95
CA PHE A 303 -5.61 -19.23 -7.57
C PHE A 303 -7.06 -18.97 -7.98
N GLN A 304 -7.87 -18.45 -7.05
CA GLN A 304 -8.99 -17.63 -7.50
C GLN A 304 -8.34 -16.47 -8.26
N GLU A 305 -8.39 -16.55 -9.60
CA GLU A 305 -8.21 -15.41 -10.48
C GLU A 305 -8.89 -14.21 -9.82
N ASN A 306 -8.23 -13.05 -9.85
CA ASN A 306 -8.75 -11.82 -9.27
C ASN A 306 -10.24 -11.73 -9.62
N GLN A 307 -11.12 -12.03 -8.65
CA GLN A 307 -12.53 -11.75 -8.84
C GLN A 307 -12.56 -10.26 -9.10
N GLU A 308 -12.92 -9.87 -10.33
CA GLU A 308 -13.19 -8.48 -10.61
C GLU A 308 -14.22 -8.06 -9.56
N PRO A 309 -13.90 -7.09 -8.67
CA PRO A 309 -14.86 -6.68 -7.67
C PRO A 309 -16.12 -6.27 -8.42
N ASP A 310 -17.24 -6.87 -7.99
CA ASP A 310 -18.56 -6.80 -8.59
C ASP A 310 -18.82 -5.48 -9.30
N GLU A 311 -19.43 -5.60 -10.49
CA GLU A 311 -20.19 -4.54 -11.15
C GLU A 311 -20.95 -3.72 -10.10
N ASP A 312 -20.67 -2.41 -10.06
CA ASP A 312 -21.50 -1.40 -9.42
C ASP A 312 -21.87 -1.67 -7.95
N ILE A 313 -20.89 -1.60 -7.04
CA ILE A 313 -21.22 -1.35 -5.63
C ILE A 313 -21.81 0.07 -5.58
N GLY A 314 -23.15 0.13 -5.57
CA GLY A 314 -23.93 1.37 -5.72
C GLY A 314 -23.47 2.52 -4.82
N LEU A 315 -23.64 3.73 -5.34
CA LEU A 315 -23.26 5.00 -4.73
C LEU A 315 -23.70 5.10 -3.25
N GLU A 316 -24.85 4.54 -2.89
CA GLU A 316 -25.37 4.55 -1.52
C GLU A 316 -24.42 3.83 -0.54
N LYS A 317 -23.93 2.65 -0.91
CA LYS A 317 -22.96 1.89 -0.08
C LYS A 317 -21.64 2.62 0.03
N LEU A 318 -21.21 3.30 -1.03
CA LEU A 318 -20.01 4.14 -0.99
C LEU A 318 -20.20 5.32 -0.04
N ILE A 319 -21.33 6.02 -0.12
CA ILE A 319 -21.66 7.13 0.78
C ILE A 319 -21.73 6.65 2.24
N GLU A 320 -22.32 5.47 2.49
CA GLU A 320 -22.35 4.84 3.80
C GLU A 320 -20.93 4.54 4.30
N ALA A 321 -20.07 3.95 3.47
CA ALA A 321 -18.68 3.67 3.82
C ALA A 321 -17.90 4.96 4.14
N ILE A 322 -18.07 6.01 3.33
CA ILE A 322 -17.41 7.31 3.50
C ILE A 322 -17.88 8.02 4.77
N SER A 323 -19.20 8.07 5.00
CA SER A 323 -19.80 8.75 6.15
C SER A 323 -19.61 7.98 7.45
N GLY A 324 -19.61 6.65 7.37
CA GLY A 324 -19.47 5.72 8.48
C GLY A 324 -18.03 5.50 8.94
N CYS A 325 -17.01 5.93 8.18
CA CYS A 325 -15.62 5.61 8.51
C CYS A 325 -15.19 6.25 9.84
N SER A 326 -14.29 5.58 10.56
CA SER A 326 -13.69 6.09 11.79
C SER A 326 -12.66 7.19 11.49
N ILE A 327 -11.89 7.02 10.42
CA ILE A 327 -10.82 7.93 9.99
C ILE A 327 -10.59 7.82 8.48
N VAL A 328 -10.18 8.92 7.87
CA VAL A 328 -9.69 8.94 6.48
C VAL A 328 -8.17 8.95 6.45
N VAL A 329 -7.56 8.05 5.70
CA VAL A 329 -6.10 7.95 5.59
C VAL A 329 -5.63 8.06 4.15
N GLY A 330 -4.37 8.42 3.98
CA GLY A 330 -3.73 8.46 2.65
C GLY A 330 -2.22 8.45 2.75
N MET A 331 -1.59 7.32 2.40
CA MET A 331 -0.13 7.23 2.37
C MET A 331 0.39 7.61 0.98
N HIS A 332 1.00 8.79 0.86
CA HIS A 332 1.41 9.39 -0.41
C HIS A 332 0.22 9.60 -1.36
N PRO A 333 -0.85 10.33 -0.95
CA PRO A 333 -2.11 10.34 -1.66
C PRO A 333 -2.13 11.25 -2.91
N ASP A 334 -0.96 11.42 -3.55
CA ASP A 334 -0.76 12.17 -4.79
C ASP A 334 -1.59 13.48 -4.86
N GLN A 335 -2.51 13.60 -5.83
CA GLN A 335 -3.35 14.78 -6.02
C GLN A 335 -4.46 14.94 -4.97
N ALA A 336 -4.84 13.85 -4.29
CA ALA A 336 -5.97 13.81 -3.37
C ALA A 336 -5.67 14.38 -1.98
N ALA A 337 -4.40 14.67 -1.64
CA ALA A 337 -4.00 15.18 -0.33
C ALA A 337 -4.83 16.38 0.17
N GLY A 338 -5.11 17.35 -0.70
CA GLY A 338 -5.95 18.50 -0.37
C GLY A 338 -7.41 18.11 -0.13
N ALA A 339 -7.98 17.33 -1.06
CA ALA A 339 -9.37 16.88 -1.01
C ALA A 339 -9.68 16.04 0.24
N ILE A 340 -8.74 15.20 0.69
CA ILE A 340 -8.87 14.46 1.95
C ILE A 340 -9.08 15.41 3.13
N ILE A 341 -8.23 16.43 3.27
CA ILE A 341 -8.32 17.38 4.38
C ILE A 341 -9.60 18.23 4.25
N ASP A 342 -9.94 18.67 3.03
CA ASP A 342 -11.15 19.46 2.78
C ASP A 342 -12.42 18.70 3.17
N TYR A 343 -12.53 17.43 2.76
CA TYR A 343 -13.60 16.54 3.20
C TYR A 343 -13.64 16.43 4.73
N CYS A 344 -12.51 16.06 5.34
CA CYS A 344 -12.45 15.78 6.78
C CYS A 344 -12.81 16.98 7.64
N LEU A 345 -12.38 18.19 7.24
CA LEU A 345 -12.76 19.43 7.91
C LEU A 345 -14.24 19.76 7.69
N ALA A 346 -14.78 19.53 6.49
CA ALA A 346 -16.19 19.79 6.19
C ALA A 346 -17.15 18.88 6.98
N VAL A 347 -16.80 17.59 7.15
CA VAL A 347 -17.67 16.61 7.83
C VAL A 347 -17.29 16.32 9.28
N GLY A 348 -16.20 16.91 9.78
CA GLY A 348 -15.70 16.66 11.13
C GLY A 348 -15.17 15.23 11.35
N LYS A 349 -14.52 14.63 10.34
CA LYS A 349 -13.85 13.33 10.45
C LYS A 349 -12.36 13.53 10.72
N PRO A 350 -11.70 12.67 11.52
CA PRO A 350 -10.26 12.72 11.65
C PRO A 350 -9.59 12.21 10.38
N PHE A 351 -8.35 12.63 10.18
CA PHE A 351 -7.50 12.11 9.10
C PHE A 351 -6.06 11.85 9.54
N ALA A 352 -5.35 11.06 8.74
CA ALA A 352 -3.90 10.99 8.75
C ALA A 352 -3.37 10.77 7.33
N ILE A 353 -2.49 11.64 6.85
CA ILE A 353 -1.93 11.56 5.49
C ILE A 353 -0.42 11.78 5.48
N THR A 354 0.26 11.18 4.51
CA THR A 354 1.68 11.45 4.23
C THR A 354 1.80 12.17 2.88
N PRO A 355 1.77 13.51 2.80
CA PRO A 355 1.85 14.23 1.53
C PRO A 355 3.20 14.02 0.85
N CYS A 356 3.20 13.79 -0.47
CA CYS A 356 4.42 13.47 -1.23
C CYS A 356 4.74 14.42 -2.39
N CYS A 357 3.72 14.97 -3.05
CA CYS A 357 3.82 15.65 -4.34
C CYS A 357 2.98 16.92 -4.34
N VAL A 358 3.55 18.03 -4.83
CA VAL A 358 2.91 19.36 -4.81
C VAL A 358 1.87 19.53 -5.91
N TYR A 359 2.13 18.94 -7.09
CA TYR A 359 1.33 19.11 -8.31
C TYR A 359 1.05 20.58 -8.67
N ALA A 360 2.08 21.43 -8.57
CA ALA A 360 1.99 22.89 -8.75
C ALA A 360 1.30 23.32 -10.06
N ASP A 361 1.52 22.60 -11.16
CA ASP A 361 0.94 22.90 -12.46
C ASP A 361 -0.56 22.54 -12.54
N GLN A 362 -0.98 21.48 -11.83
CA GLN A 362 -2.38 21.08 -11.76
C GLN A 362 -3.16 21.92 -10.73
N PHE A 363 -2.47 22.47 -9.73
CA PHE A 363 -3.07 23.31 -8.70
C PHE A 363 -2.41 24.69 -8.63
N PRO A 364 -2.43 25.48 -9.73
CA PRO A 364 -1.72 26.76 -9.82
C PRO A 364 -2.28 27.83 -8.88
N LYS A 365 -3.52 27.65 -8.40
CA LYS A 365 -4.23 28.56 -7.49
C LYS A 365 -3.88 28.36 -6.02
N ARG A 366 -3.19 27.27 -5.63
CA ARG A 366 -2.79 27.04 -4.23
C ARG A 366 -1.81 28.13 -3.79
N LYS A 367 -2.16 28.85 -2.72
CA LYS A 367 -1.35 29.90 -2.10
C LYS A 367 -1.39 29.73 -0.59
N LEU A 368 -0.27 30.03 0.06
CA LEU A 368 -0.21 30.22 1.52
C LEU A 368 -1.03 31.45 1.92
N LYS A 369 -1.32 31.60 3.22
CA LYS A 369 -2.03 32.76 3.78
C LYS A 369 -1.35 34.10 3.50
N ASP A 370 -0.02 34.11 3.36
CA ASP A 370 0.76 35.29 2.99
C ASP A 370 0.72 35.61 1.47
N GLY A 371 0.01 34.79 0.68
CA GLY A 371 -0.11 34.92 -0.77
C GLY A 371 0.95 34.16 -1.58
N THR A 372 1.95 33.55 -0.93
CA THR A 372 3.03 32.82 -1.59
C THR A 372 2.50 31.61 -2.36
N PRO A 373 2.81 31.46 -3.66
CA PRO A 373 2.41 30.28 -4.43
C PRO A 373 3.00 28.98 -3.89
N VAL A 374 2.18 27.93 -3.83
CA VAL A 374 2.61 26.60 -3.39
C VAL A 374 3.36 25.91 -4.53
N ARG A 375 4.69 25.78 -4.36
CA ARG A 375 5.62 25.25 -5.38
C ARG A 375 6.62 24.24 -4.83
N THR A 376 6.86 24.23 -3.52
CA THR A 376 7.79 23.34 -2.85
C THR A 376 7.05 22.41 -1.90
N ASP A 377 7.69 21.31 -1.50
CA ASP A 377 7.10 20.37 -0.54
C ASP A 377 6.84 21.05 0.82
N GLN A 378 7.72 21.96 1.24
CA GLN A 378 7.54 22.74 2.46
C GLN A 378 6.34 23.69 2.36
N HIS A 379 6.17 24.40 1.23
CA HIS A 379 4.98 25.22 1.02
C HIS A 379 3.73 24.35 1.01
N PHE A 380 3.80 23.13 0.49
CA PHE A 380 2.63 22.26 0.44
C PHE A 380 2.23 21.76 1.81
N LEU A 381 3.18 21.34 2.66
CA LEU A 381 2.90 20.99 4.05
C LEU A 381 2.31 22.19 4.81
N GLN A 382 2.92 23.37 4.68
CA GLN A 382 2.44 24.59 5.31
C GLN A 382 1.02 24.96 4.85
N TYR A 383 0.75 24.88 3.55
CA TYR A 383 -0.58 25.13 2.98
C TYR A 383 -1.65 24.22 3.59
N LEU A 384 -1.34 22.93 3.81
CA LEU A 384 -2.28 21.98 4.40
C LEU A 384 -2.50 22.25 5.89
N ILE A 385 -1.43 22.55 6.64
CA ILE A 385 -1.51 22.93 8.06
C ILE A 385 -2.32 24.23 8.24
N GLU A 386 -2.18 25.19 7.32
CA GLU A 386 -2.87 26.48 7.39
C GLU A 386 -4.39 26.39 7.32
N LYS A 387 -4.94 25.25 6.86
CA LYS A 387 -6.39 24.98 6.84
C LYS A 387 -6.97 24.87 8.25
N ASP A 388 -6.25 24.25 9.18
CA ASP A 388 -6.60 24.23 10.60
C ASP A 388 -5.33 24.07 11.47
N PRO A 389 -4.61 25.19 11.74
CA PRO A 389 -3.33 25.15 12.44
C PRO A 389 -3.40 24.65 13.89
N GLN A 390 -4.58 24.66 14.49
CA GLN A 390 -4.76 24.28 15.89
C GLN A 390 -4.92 22.77 16.04
N ASN A 391 -5.55 22.11 15.06
CA ASN A 391 -5.91 20.69 15.16
C ASN A 391 -5.17 19.79 14.16
N ILE A 392 -4.45 20.35 13.19
CA ILE A 392 -3.58 19.58 12.29
C ILE A 392 -2.18 19.49 12.90
N LEU A 393 -1.83 18.28 13.35
CA LEU A 393 -0.53 17.95 13.91
C LEU A 393 0.41 17.40 12.83
N GLN A 394 1.72 17.49 13.10
CA GLN A 394 2.77 16.98 12.23
C GLN A 394 3.69 16.02 13.01
N ASP A 395 4.08 14.91 12.39
CA ASP A 395 5.11 14.00 12.91
C ASP A 395 6.01 13.48 11.76
N THR A 396 7.07 12.75 12.10
CA THR A 396 8.00 12.15 11.13
C THR A 396 8.02 10.63 11.26
N LEU A 397 7.69 9.94 10.17
CA LEU A 397 7.68 8.48 10.10
C LEU A 397 9.08 7.91 9.85
N ALA A 398 9.37 6.76 10.43
CA ALA A 398 10.67 6.09 10.40
C ALA A 398 10.97 5.35 9.08
N PHE A 399 10.89 6.05 7.94
CA PHE A 399 11.33 5.56 6.64
C PHE A 399 11.95 6.68 5.78
N GLU A 400 12.67 6.34 4.72
CA GLU A 400 13.35 7.32 3.85
C GLU A 400 12.39 8.00 2.86
N GLY A 401 12.73 9.21 2.41
CA GLY A 401 11.95 9.93 1.39
C GLY A 401 10.89 10.85 2.00
N LYS A 402 9.68 10.88 1.42
CA LYS A 402 8.56 11.71 1.90
C LYS A 402 7.93 11.04 3.11
N ASN A 403 8.36 11.39 4.31
CA ASN A 403 8.01 10.71 5.54
C ASN A 403 7.34 11.61 6.59
N VAL A 404 6.97 12.84 6.24
CA VAL A 404 6.18 13.71 7.11
C VAL A 404 4.72 13.29 7.05
N VAL A 405 4.13 13.03 8.21
CA VAL A 405 2.69 12.75 8.36
C VAL A 405 1.99 13.98 8.93
N LEU A 406 0.86 14.36 8.33
CA LEU A 406 -0.09 15.33 8.86
C LEU A 406 -1.33 14.58 9.32
N TYR A 407 -1.83 14.89 10.52
CA TYR A 407 -2.94 14.15 11.12
C TYR A 407 -3.76 15.03 12.05
N SER A 408 -5.04 14.69 12.20
CA SER A 408 -5.92 15.35 13.15
C SER A 408 -5.49 15.05 14.58
N ASN A 409 -5.60 16.03 15.47
CA ASN A 409 -5.34 15.85 16.90
C ASN A 409 -6.25 14.75 17.49
N PRO A 410 -5.71 13.58 17.89
CA PRO A 410 -6.51 12.45 18.35
C PRO A 410 -7.36 12.78 19.59
N SER A 411 -6.95 13.73 20.43
CA SER A 411 -7.70 14.08 21.65
C SER A 411 -9.09 14.64 21.40
N LEU A 412 -9.40 15.05 20.17
CA LEU A 412 -10.71 15.55 19.77
C LEU A 412 -11.70 14.44 19.37
N PHE A 413 -11.19 13.25 19.06
CA PHE A 413 -11.98 12.15 18.46
C PHE A 413 -11.92 10.88 19.30
N VAL A 414 -10.76 10.63 19.90
CA VAL A 414 -10.51 9.52 20.80
C VAL A 414 -10.77 10.02 22.22
N ASN A 415 -12.04 10.05 22.61
CA ASN A 415 -12.37 10.18 24.03
C ASN A 415 -11.66 9.05 24.76
N SER A 416 -10.86 9.38 25.77
CA SER A 416 -9.98 8.45 26.46
C SER A 416 -10.70 7.14 26.78
N ILE A 417 -10.44 6.10 25.98
CA ILE A 417 -10.60 4.72 26.41
C ILE A 417 -9.49 4.53 27.44
N LYS A 418 -9.75 4.97 28.66
CA LYS A 418 -9.00 4.55 29.85
C LYS A 418 -9.49 3.18 30.26
#